data_AF-A0A2G6HV54-F1
#
_entry.id   AF-A0A2G6HV54-F1
#
_cell.length_a   1.000
_cell.length_b   1.000
_cell.length_c   1.000
_cell.angle_alpha   90.00
_cell.angle_beta   90.00
_cell.angle_gamma   90.00
#
_symmetry.space_group_name_H-M   'P 1'
#
loop_
_entity.id
_entity.type
_entity.pdbx_description
1 polymer ?
#
loop_
_entity_poly.entity_id
_entity_poly.type
_entity_poly.pdbx_seq_one_letter_code
_entity_poly.pdbx_strand_id
1 'polypeptide(L)'
;MTNTKKSKTNLGVCPKCNKGLIVDNPKAYSCNGWKSGCDFVVWKVISSKTISKQHVRMLLRQGCTELIRGFKSRNGRSFNACLKLDKQLKVVFHFPEKEQTPSTPAVILGDCPLCDQGRVVENKRGFGCDRWKQGCLFVIWKKVAQKEITVEIAEELLINGQTGELSGFINKKGEIFSTCLMFDRNYKVVFSRSQETS
;
A
#
# COMPACT_ATOMS: atom_id res chain seq x y z
N MET A 1 -1.77 29.62 -45.33
CA MET A 1 -2.71 28.73 -44.63
C MET A 1 -2.25 27.29 -44.83
N THR A 2 -1.41 26.75 -43.95
CA THR A 2 -0.90 25.36 -44.09
C THR A 2 -1.84 24.39 -43.36
N ASN A 3 -2.71 23.74 -44.13
CA ASN A 3 -3.62 22.71 -43.67
C ASN A 3 -2.85 21.38 -43.49
N THR A 4 -2.26 21.17 -42.32
CA THR A 4 -1.54 19.93 -42.00
C THR A 4 -2.57 18.82 -41.71
N LYS A 5 -2.88 17.98 -42.70
CA LYS A 5 -3.65 16.73 -42.54
C LYS A 5 -2.96 15.84 -41.50
N LYS A 6 -3.44 15.86 -40.26
CA LYS A 6 -2.98 14.99 -39.17
C LYS A 6 -3.40 13.54 -39.49
N SER A 7 -2.44 12.73 -39.93
CA SER A 7 -2.64 11.29 -40.16
C SER A 7 -3.13 10.62 -38.87
N LYS A 8 -4.33 10.03 -38.89
CA LYS A 8 -4.88 9.30 -37.74
C LYS A 8 -4.06 8.02 -37.55
N THR A 9 -3.26 7.97 -36.48
CA THR A 9 -2.50 6.77 -36.13
C THR A 9 -3.46 5.64 -35.76
N ASN A 10 -3.43 4.54 -36.50
CA ASN A 10 -4.10 3.28 -36.15
C ASN A 10 -3.29 2.56 -35.05
N LEU A 11 -3.97 2.12 -33.99
CA LEU A 11 -3.37 1.43 -32.85
C LEU A 11 -3.67 -0.07 -32.81
N GLY A 12 -4.63 -0.56 -33.61
CA GLY A 12 -5.02 -1.97 -33.66
C GLY A 12 -6.51 -2.15 -33.94
N VAL A 13 -6.92 -3.41 -34.14
CA VAL A 13 -8.34 -3.80 -34.30
C VAL A 13 -9.07 -3.60 -32.97
N CYS A 14 -10.32 -3.15 -33.05
CA CYS A 14 -11.17 -2.97 -31.89
C CYS A 14 -11.61 -4.33 -31.31
N PRO A 15 -11.33 -4.63 -30.02
CA PRO A 15 -11.68 -5.92 -29.42
C PRO A 15 -13.18 -6.07 -29.17
N LYS A 16 -13.94 -4.98 -29.20
CA LYS A 16 -15.39 -4.99 -28.94
C LYS A 16 -16.22 -5.34 -30.17
N CYS A 17 -15.86 -4.81 -31.33
CA CYS A 17 -16.62 -5.05 -32.57
C CYS A 17 -15.88 -5.90 -33.60
N ASN A 18 -14.58 -6.16 -33.41
CA ASN A 18 -13.70 -6.93 -34.32
C ASN A 18 -13.67 -6.46 -35.79
N LYS A 19 -14.25 -5.29 -36.09
CA LYS A 19 -14.34 -4.70 -37.43
C LYS A 19 -13.64 -3.35 -37.52
N GLY A 20 -13.86 -2.51 -36.51
CA GLY A 20 -13.30 -1.15 -36.47
C GLY A 20 -11.85 -1.12 -36.02
N LEU A 21 -11.19 0.02 -36.27
CA LEU A 21 -9.82 0.31 -35.84
C LEU A 21 -9.83 1.30 -34.68
N ILE A 22 -8.90 1.12 -33.74
CA ILE A 22 -8.69 2.06 -32.65
C ILE A 22 -7.82 3.22 -33.15
N VAL A 23 -8.38 4.43 -33.10
CA VAL A 23 -7.73 5.65 -33.57
C VAL A 23 -7.43 6.61 -32.43
N ASP A 24 -6.35 7.37 -32.59
CA ASP A 24 -5.92 8.39 -31.65
C ASP A 24 -6.70 9.71 -31.84
N ASN A 25 -7.63 10.00 -30.92
CA ASN A 25 -8.39 11.25 -30.87
C ASN A 25 -7.88 12.16 -29.74
N PRO A 26 -8.17 13.48 -29.74
CA PRO A 26 -7.64 14.42 -28.75
C PRO A 26 -7.88 14.02 -27.28
N LYS A 27 -9.04 13.45 -26.96
CA LYS A 27 -9.42 13.07 -25.57
C LYS A 27 -9.29 11.58 -25.26
N ALA A 28 -9.27 10.71 -26.27
CA ALA A 28 -9.34 9.27 -26.09
C ALA A 28 -8.80 8.50 -27.29
N TYR A 29 -8.53 7.21 -27.07
CA TYR A 29 -8.34 6.22 -28.12
C TYR A 29 -9.66 5.48 -28.29
N SER A 30 -10.30 5.58 -29.45
CA SER A 30 -11.65 5.04 -29.63
C SER A 30 -11.82 4.34 -30.96
N CYS A 31 -12.81 3.45 -31.03
CA CYS A 31 -13.17 2.78 -32.28
C CYS A 31 -13.61 3.80 -33.35
N ASN A 32 -13.14 3.65 -34.58
CA ASN A 32 -13.61 4.44 -35.72
C ASN A 32 -15.04 4.05 -36.16
N GLY A 33 -15.52 2.86 -35.78
CA GLY A 33 -16.86 2.35 -36.03
C GLY A 33 -17.93 2.85 -35.06
N TRP A 34 -17.70 3.97 -34.38
CA TRP A 34 -18.64 4.52 -33.39
C TRP A 34 -19.98 4.94 -33.99
N LYS A 35 -20.00 5.40 -35.24
CA LYS A 35 -21.24 5.69 -35.98
C LYS A 35 -22.09 4.44 -36.24
N SER A 36 -21.46 3.27 -36.22
CA SER A 36 -22.13 1.97 -36.37
C SER A 36 -22.43 1.33 -35.01
N GLY A 37 -22.39 2.10 -33.91
CA GLY A 37 -22.77 1.66 -32.57
C GLY A 37 -21.63 1.14 -31.68
N CYS A 38 -20.37 1.14 -32.14
CA CYS A 38 -19.26 0.70 -31.30
C CYS A 38 -18.77 1.81 -30.35
N ASP A 39 -18.96 1.61 -29.06
CA ASP A 39 -18.65 2.52 -27.96
C ASP A 39 -17.30 2.24 -27.27
N PHE A 40 -16.45 1.36 -27.82
CA PHE A 40 -15.16 1.06 -27.20
C PHE A 40 -14.26 2.29 -27.15
N VAL A 41 -13.79 2.63 -25.94
CA VAL A 41 -13.00 3.82 -25.66
C VAL A 41 -11.99 3.59 -24.53
N VAL A 42 -10.79 4.11 -24.71
CA VAL A 42 -9.74 4.25 -23.68
C VAL A 42 -9.42 5.72 -23.53
N TRP A 43 -9.75 6.32 -22.38
CA TRP A 43 -9.47 7.73 -22.12
C TRP A 43 -7.96 7.99 -22.05
N LYS A 44 -7.52 9.13 -22.59
CA LYS A 44 -6.10 9.52 -22.55
C LYS A 44 -5.64 9.87 -21.16
N VAL A 45 -6.53 10.30 -20.27
CA VAL A 45 -6.22 10.63 -18.89
C VAL A 45 -7.11 9.79 -17.98
N ILE A 46 -6.48 9.00 -17.10
CA ILE A 46 -7.14 8.16 -16.10
C ILE A 46 -6.45 8.42 -14.76
N SER A 47 -7.21 8.82 -13.73
CA SER A 47 -6.67 9.15 -12.39
C SER A 47 -5.38 9.99 -12.41
N SER A 48 -5.44 11.12 -13.11
CA SER A 48 -4.32 12.08 -13.27
C SER A 48 -3.08 11.52 -13.98
N LYS A 49 -3.21 10.40 -14.70
CA LYS A 49 -2.13 9.83 -15.52
C LYS A 49 -2.51 9.79 -16.99
N THR A 50 -1.57 10.21 -17.83
CA THR A 50 -1.69 10.12 -19.28
C THR A 50 -1.37 8.69 -19.73
N ILE A 51 -2.28 8.08 -20.47
CA ILE A 51 -2.14 6.75 -21.03
C ILE A 51 -1.46 6.86 -22.40
N SER A 52 -0.33 6.17 -22.56
CA SER A 52 0.46 6.21 -23.78
C SER A 52 -0.15 5.32 -24.88
N LYS A 53 0.22 5.57 -26.14
CA LYS A 53 -0.11 4.68 -27.26
C LYS A 53 0.39 3.25 -27.04
N GLN A 54 1.53 3.09 -26.37
CA GLN A 54 2.09 1.79 -26.03
C GLN A 54 1.19 1.03 -25.05
N HIS A 55 0.73 1.66 -23.98
CA HIS A 55 -0.22 1.03 -23.05
C HIS A 55 -1.52 0.62 -23.75
N VAL A 56 -2.02 1.42 -24.69
CA VAL A 56 -3.20 1.05 -25.48
C VAL A 56 -2.92 -0.17 -26.34
N ARG A 57 -1.78 -0.22 -27.05
CA ARG A 57 -1.40 -1.41 -27.82
C ARG A 57 -1.29 -2.66 -26.95
N MET A 58 -0.80 -2.53 -25.72
CA MET A 58 -0.77 -3.64 -24.76
C MET A 58 -2.19 -4.08 -24.38
N LEU A 59 -3.07 -3.15 -23.99
CA LEU A 59 -4.48 -3.46 -23.71
C LEU A 59 -5.16 -4.21 -24.86
N LEU A 60 -4.90 -3.81 -26.11
CA LEU A 60 -5.49 -4.45 -27.29
C LEU A 60 -4.90 -5.84 -27.58
N ARG A 61 -3.60 -6.06 -27.34
CA ARG A 61 -2.92 -7.32 -27.66
C ARG A 61 -3.06 -8.39 -26.58
N GLN A 62 -2.96 -8.00 -25.30
CA GLN A 62 -2.88 -8.92 -24.16
C GLN A 62 -3.96 -8.67 -23.11
N GLY A 63 -4.84 -7.68 -23.31
CA GLY A 63 -5.93 -7.38 -22.37
C GLY A 63 -5.50 -6.63 -21.10
N CYS A 64 -4.20 -6.41 -20.88
CA CYS A 64 -3.64 -5.72 -19.72
C CYS A 64 -2.44 -4.82 -20.08
N THR A 65 -2.13 -3.82 -19.25
CA THR A 65 -0.89 -3.04 -19.32
C THR A 65 0.15 -3.58 -18.35
N GLU A 66 1.39 -3.09 -18.50
CA GLU A 66 2.36 -3.10 -17.40
C GLU A 66 1.90 -2.23 -16.22
N LEU A 67 2.64 -2.32 -15.11
CA LEU A 67 2.39 -1.53 -13.91
C LEU A 67 2.65 -0.04 -14.17
N ILE A 68 1.58 0.76 -14.18
CA ILE A 68 1.66 2.21 -14.30
C ILE A 68 1.74 2.81 -12.89
N ARG A 69 2.76 3.65 -12.66
CA ARG A 69 3.03 4.23 -11.34
C ARG A 69 2.40 5.61 -11.14
N GLY A 70 1.92 5.85 -9.92
CA GLY A 70 1.54 7.17 -9.42
C GLY A 70 0.16 7.67 -9.83
N PHE A 71 -0.80 6.79 -10.14
CA PHE A 71 -2.20 7.19 -10.23
C PHE A 71 -2.65 7.87 -8.94
N LYS A 72 -3.58 8.82 -9.03
CA LYS A 72 -4.15 9.49 -7.86
C LYS A 72 -5.58 9.02 -7.60
N SER A 73 -5.86 8.61 -6.36
CA SER A 73 -7.22 8.33 -5.88
C SER A 73 -7.96 9.62 -5.53
N ARG A 74 -9.27 9.51 -5.29
CA ARG A 74 -10.14 10.65 -4.96
C ARG A 74 -9.68 11.44 -3.71
N ASN A 75 -9.04 10.77 -2.76
CA ASN A 75 -8.46 11.38 -1.55
C ASN A 75 -7.02 11.90 -1.75
N GLY A 76 -6.52 11.97 -2.98
CA GLY A 76 -5.18 12.48 -3.30
C GLY A 76 -4.03 11.50 -3.09
N ARG A 77 -4.28 10.29 -2.55
CA ARG A 77 -3.24 9.27 -2.36
C ARG A 77 -2.75 8.71 -3.70
N SER A 78 -1.44 8.55 -3.82
CA SER A 78 -0.84 7.90 -4.98
C SER A 78 -0.91 6.37 -4.87
N PHE A 79 -1.16 5.69 -5.98
CA PHE A 79 -1.12 4.23 -6.09
C PHE A 79 -0.55 3.80 -7.45
N ASN A 80 -0.09 2.54 -7.52
CA ASN A 80 0.37 1.91 -8.75
C ASN A 80 -0.62 0.82 -9.14
N ALA A 81 -0.93 0.69 -10.43
CA ALA A 81 -1.85 -0.32 -10.92
C ALA A 81 -1.57 -0.63 -12.40
N CYS A 82 -1.97 -1.81 -12.85
CA CYS A 82 -2.14 -2.09 -14.26
C CYS A 82 -3.55 -1.64 -14.68
N LEU A 83 -3.75 -1.38 -15.96
CA LEU A 83 -5.08 -1.27 -16.55
C LEU A 83 -5.40 -2.59 -17.26
N LYS A 84 -6.64 -3.05 -17.17
CA LYS A 84 -7.12 -4.23 -17.90
C LYS A 84 -8.49 -3.99 -18.52
N LEU A 85 -8.85 -4.81 -19.51
CA LEU A 85 -10.22 -4.89 -19.99
C LEU A 85 -11.01 -5.88 -19.12
N ASP A 86 -12.18 -5.47 -18.65
CA ASP A 86 -13.12 -6.36 -17.97
C ASP A 86 -13.93 -7.21 -18.96
N LYS A 87 -14.87 -8.03 -18.45
CA LYS A 87 -15.76 -8.87 -19.29
C LYS A 87 -16.64 -8.05 -20.25
N GLN A 88 -16.86 -6.76 -19.97
CA GLN A 88 -17.62 -5.83 -20.81
C GLN A 88 -16.71 -5.01 -21.74
N LEU A 89 -15.41 -5.33 -21.78
CA LEU A 89 -14.38 -4.61 -22.52
C LEU A 89 -14.23 -3.14 -22.12
N LYS A 90 -14.48 -2.84 -20.83
CA LYS A 90 -14.20 -1.54 -20.22
C LYS A 90 -12.84 -1.56 -19.54
N VAL A 91 -12.18 -0.41 -19.53
CA VAL A 91 -10.89 -0.24 -18.86
C VAL A 91 -11.11 -0.13 -17.35
N VAL A 92 -10.54 -1.07 -16.60
CA VAL A 92 -10.58 -1.11 -15.13
C VAL A 92 -9.19 -1.22 -14.54
N PHE A 93 -9.01 -0.79 -13.29
CA PHE A 93 -7.77 -1.01 -12.57
C PHE A 93 -7.60 -2.48 -12.21
N HIS A 94 -6.42 -3.01 -12.49
CA HIS A 94 -5.95 -4.27 -11.95
C HIS A 94 -4.76 -3.98 -11.06
N PHE A 95 -4.98 -4.05 -9.77
CA PHE A 95 -3.90 -4.03 -8.81
C PHE A 95 -3.27 -5.42 -8.88
N PRO A 96 -1.98 -5.55 -9.26
CA PRO A 96 -1.29 -6.79 -8.97
C PRO A 96 -1.51 -7.05 -7.48
N GLU A 97 -1.76 -8.31 -7.12
CA GLU A 97 -1.67 -8.70 -5.72
C GLU A 97 -0.39 -8.09 -5.22
N LYS A 98 -0.49 -7.26 -4.17
CA LYS A 98 0.72 -6.75 -3.54
C LYS A 98 1.53 -8.01 -3.29
N GLU A 99 2.70 -8.11 -3.90
CA GLU A 99 3.79 -8.76 -3.22
C GLU A 99 3.75 -8.12 -1.84
N GLN A 100 3.20 -8.88 -0.89
CA GLN A 100 3.36 -8.61 0.50
C GLN A 100 4.87 -8.50 0.56
N THR A 101 5.40 -7.27 0.69
CA THR A 101 6.84 -7.08 0.87
C THR A 101 7.24 -8.17 1.82
N PRO A 102 8.14 -9.10 1.44
CA PRO A 102 8.31 -10.37 2.13
C PRO A 102 8.25 -10.05 3.60
N SER A 103 7.17 -10.48 4.25
CA SER A 103 7.16 -10.52 5.69
C SER A 103 8.39 -11.33 5.98
N THR A 104 9.44 -10.67 6.49
CA THR A 104 10.48 -11.34 7.25
C THR A 104 9.79 -12.47 8.01
N PRO A 105 10.25 -13.73 7.92
CA PRO A 105 9.56 -14.87 8.54
C PRO A 105 9.07 -14.40 9.91
N ALA A 106 7.73 -14.38 10.07
CA ALA A 106 7.10 -13.68 11.17
C ALA A 106 7.66 -14.30 12.45
N VAL A 107 8.60 -13.60 13.10
CA VAL A 107 9.19 -14.07 14.33
C VAL A 107 8.05 -14.08 15.32
N ILE A 108 7.70 -15.28 15.79
CA ILE A 108 6.67 -15.48 16.80
C ILE A 108 7.37 -15.33 18.14
N LEU A 109 7.09 -14.22 18.84
CA LEU A 109 7.73 -13.91 20.12
C LEU A 109 7.03 -14.61 21.30
N GLY A 110 5.73 -14.91 21.17
CA GLY A 110 4.99 -15.57 22.24
C GLY A 110 3.48 -15.35 22.17
N ASP A 111 2.80 -15.66 23.27
CA ASP A 111 1.36 -15.47 23.42
C ASP A 111 1.00 -14.01 23.66
N CYS A 112 -0.16 -13.57 23.15
CA CYS A 112 -0.62 -12.21 23.33
C CYS A 112 -1.26 -12.02 24.71
N PRO A 113 -0.68 -11.18 25.59
CA PRO A 113 -1.15 -11.04 26.97
C PRO A 113 -2.45 -10.22 27.08
N LEU A 114 -2.90 -9.58 25.99
CA LEU A 114 -4.14 -8.80 25.98
C LEU A 114 -5.38 -9.66 25.66
N CYS A 115 -5.25 -10.67 24.82
CA CYS A 115 -6.39 -11.45 24.33
C CYS A 115 -6.28 -12.95 24.58
N ASP A 116 -5.13 -13.46 25.01
CA ASP A 116 -4.82 -14.88 25.30
C ASP A 116 -5.10 -15.87 24.15
N GLN A 117 -5.47 -15.37 22.98
CA GLN A 117 -5.89 -16.17 21.85
C GLN A 117 -4.97 -16.03 20.63
N GLY A 118 -4.28 -14.91 20.53
CA GLY A 118 -3.37 -14.59 19.43
C GLY A 118 -1.91 -14.78 19.81
N ARG A 119 -1.04 -14.75 18.81
CA ARG A 119 0.41 -14.74 18.96
C ARG A 119 0.95 -13.34 18.69
N VAL A 120 1.97 -12.93 19.44
CA VAL A 120 2.70 -11.68 19.19
C VAL A 120 3.74 -11.96 18.11
N VAL A 121 3.64 -11.21 17.01
CA VAL A 121 4.52 -11.34 15.85
C VAL A 121 5.22 -10.03 15.53
N GLU A 122 6.46 -10.12 15.07
CA GLU A 122 7.22 -8.96 14.62
C GLU A 122 6.72 -8.44 13.26
N ASN A 123 6.49 -7.13 13.17
CA ASN A 123 6.14 -6.43 11.95
C ASN A 123 7.03 -5.18 11.76
N LYS A 124 6.93 -4.55 10.58
CA LYS A 124 7.68 -3.31 10.25
C LYS A 124 7.47 -2.14 11.25
N ARG A 125 6.36 -2.12 11.99
CA ARG A 125 5.99 -1.02 12.90
C ARG A 125 6.20 -1.34 14.39
N GLY A 126 6.28 -2.62 14.75
CA GLY A 126 6.11 -3.05 16.13
C GLY A 126 5.97 -4.57 16.22
N PHE A 127 5.86 -5.06 17.44
CA PHE A 127 5.54 -6.44 17.80
C PHE A 127 4.06 -6.44 18.21
N GLY A 128 3.20 -7.10 17.45
CA GLY A 128 1.75 -6.97 17.64
C GLY A 128 1.02 -8.29 17.51
N CYS A 129 -0.20 -8.33 18.02
CA CYS A 129 -1.05 -9.52 17.94
C CYS A 129 -1.40 -9.84 16.48
N ASP A 130 -1.23 -11.10 16.09
CA ASP A 130 -1.67 -11.63 14.79
C ASP A 130 -3.19 -11.53 14.59
N ARG A 131 -3.96 -11.48 15.69
CA ARG A 131 -5.41 -11.31 15.71
C ARG A 131 -5.90 -9.85 15.65
N TRP A 132 -5.08 -8.91 15.18
CA TRP A 132 -5.46 -7.50 15.14
C TRP A 132 -6.66 -7.21 14.22
N LYS A 133 -6.87 -8.02 13.17
CA LYS A 133 -8.04 -7.91 12.30
C LYS A 133 -9.33 -8.39 12.96
N GLN A 134 -9.20 -9.21 14.01
CA GLN A 134 -10.28 -9.72 14.85
C GLN A 134 -10.53 -8.81 16.06
N GLY A 135 -9.86 -7.65 16.14
CA GLY A 135 -10.10 -6.61 17.14
C GLY A 135 -9.06 -6.49 18.25
N CYS A 136 -8.04 -7.36 18.31
CA CYS A 136 -6.99 -7.24 19.33
C CYS A 136 -6.03 -6.08 19.01
N LEU A 137 -5.89 -5.11 19.92
CA LEU A 137 -5.07 -3.91 19.70
C LEU A 137 -3.69 -3.95 20.37
N PHE A 138 -3.26 -5.12 20.85
CA PHE A 138 -1.97 -5.27 21.50
C PHE A 138 -0.81 -4.96 20.55
N VAL A 139 0.07 -4.05 20.96
CA VAL A 139 1.26 -3.67 20.22
C VAL A 139 2.36 -3.13 21.13
N ILE A 140 3.57 -3.62 20.95
CA ILE A 140 4.82 -3.03 21.43
C ILE A 140 5.45 -2.30 20.24
N TRP A 141 5.57 -0.98 20.31
CA TRP A 141 6.14 -0.18 19.22
C TRP A 141 7.65 -0.36 19.15
N LYS A 142 8.22 -0.44 17.94
CA LYS A 142 9.68 -0.52 17.74
C LYS A 142 10.44 0.73 18.18
N LYS A 143 9.74 1.84 18.43
CA LYS A 143 10.36 3.09 18.89
C LYS A 143 9.63 3.63 20.10
N VAL A 144 10.36 3.83 21.19
CA VAL A 144 9.89 4.46 22.42
C VAL A 144 10.89 5.53 22.83
N ALA A 145 10.45 6.79 22.90
CA ALA A 145 11.32 7.95 23.20
C ALA A 145 12.66 7.93 22.42
N GLN A 146 12.57 7.75 21.09
CA GLN A 146 13.69 7.66 20.15
C GLN A 146 14.60 6.44 20.29
N LYS A 147 14.42 5.60 21.31
CA LYS A 147 15.11 4.32 21.45
C LYS A 147 14.43 3.24 20.60
N GLU A 148 15.23 2.45 19.89
CA GLU A 148 14.77 1.25 19.19
C GLU A 148 14.52 0.12 20.20
N ILE A 149 13.36 -0.53 20.09
CA ILE A 149 12.98 -1.72 20.85
C ILE A 149 13.32 -2.93 19.99
N THR A 150 14.29 -3.72 20.45
CA THR A 150 14.74 -4.94 19.78
C THR A 150 13.81 -6.11 20.09
N VAL A 151 14.00 -7.22 19.39
CA VAL A 151 13.22 -8.46 19.60
C VAL A 151 13.43 -8.96 21.03
N GLU A 152 14.66 -8.92 21.53
CA GLU A 152 15.03 -9.38 22.88
C GLU A 152 14.32 -8.56 23.97
N ILE A 153 14.26 -7.23 23.80
CA ILE A 153 13.53 -6.35 24.74
C ILE A 153 12.03 -6.64 24.71
N ALA A 154 11.47 -6.90 23.52
CA ALA A 154 10.05 -7.24 23.38
C ALA A 154 9.72 -8.62 23.98
N GLU A 155 10.59 -9.61 23.80
CA GLU A 155 10.48 -10.92 24.44
C GLU A 155 10.56 -10.81 25.96
N GLU A 156 11.50 -10.03 26.49
CA GLU A 156 11.63 -9.78 27.92
C GLU A 156 10.35 -9.15 28.50
N LEU A 157 9.78 -8.15 27.83
CA LEU A 157 8.48 -7.56 28.22
C LEU A 157 7.36 -8.59 28.23
N LEU A 158 7.29 -9.48 27.23
CA LEU A 158 6.23 -10.49 27.14
C LEU A 158 6.35 -11.56 28.23
N ILE A 159 7.58 -11.95 28.59
CA ILE A 159 7.84 -12.99 29.60
C ILE A 159 7.69 -12.43 31.01
N ASN A 160 8.31 -11.28 31.29
CA ASN A 160 8.44 -10.75 32.65
C ASN A 160 7.43 -9.64 32.98
N GLY A 161 6.73 -9.10 31.97
CA GLY A 161 5.87 -7.92 32.12
C GLY A 161 6.64 -6.59 32.28
N GLN A 162 7.97 -6.66 32.41
CA GLN A 162 8.89 -5.54 32.58
C GLN A 162 10.29 -5.91 32.06
N THR A 163 11.09 -4.91 31.70
CA THR A 163 12.50 -5.09 31.33
C THR A 163 13.42 -4.82 32.51
N GLY A 164 14.69 -5.25 32.39
CA GLY A 164 15.80 -4.63 33.11
C GLY A 164 15.96 -3.13 32.79
N GLU A 165 16.92 -2.49 33.45
CA GLU A 165 17.22 -1.08 33.19
C GLU A 165 17.80 -0.90 31.78
N LEU A 166 17.16 -0.06 30.98
CA LEU A 166 17.55 0.26 29.62
C LEU A 166 18.03 1.69 29.55
N SER A 167 19.21 1.92 28.98
CA SER A 167 19.77 3.25 28.75
C SER A 167 19.46 3.80 27.36
N GLY A 168 19.63 5.11 27.15
CA GLY A 168 19.56 5.70 25.80
C GLY A 168 18.17 6.17 25.37
N PHE A 169 17.23 6.36 26.30
CA PHE A 169 15.98 7.07 26.00
C PHE A 169 16.24 8.57 25.97
N ILE A 170 15.57 9.30 25.07
CA ILE A 170 15.74 10.74 24.93
C ILE A 170 14.42 11.44 25.23
N ASN A 171 14.42 12.35 26.21
CA ASN A 171 13.22 13.11 26.58
C ASN A 171 12.96 14.27 25.60
N LYS A 172 11.88 15.02 25.80
CA LYS A 172 11.52 16.17 24.95
C LYS A 172 12.57 17.29 24.93
N LYS A 173 13.41 17.40 25.97
CA LYS A 173 14.51 18.37 26.08
C LYS A 173 15.81 17.88 25.43
N GLY A 174 15.86 16.64 24.95
CA GLY A 174 17.06 16.03 24.39
C GLY A 174 17.96 15.35 25.43
N GLU A 175 17.54 15.27 26.68
CA GLU A 175 18.33 14.63 27.75
C GLU A 175 18.21 13.11 27.65
N ILE A 176 19.35 12.43 27.75
CA ILE A 176 19.42 10.97 27.73
C ILE A 176 19.18 10.46 29.15
N PHE A 177 18.33 9.45 29.30
CA PHE A 177 18.06 8.81 30.57
C PHE A 177 17.95 7.28 30.43
N SER A 178 18.06 6.61 31.58
CA SER A 178 17.87 5.17 31.73
C SER A 178 16.61 4.89 32.55
N THR A 179 15.90 3.82 32.22
CA THR A 179 14.71 3.37 32.95
C THR A 179 14.33 1.95 32.50
N CYS A 180 13.46 1.27 33.26
CA CYS A 180 12.82 0.05 32.81
C CYS A 180 11.54 0.37 32.03
N LEU A 181 11.19 -0.50 31.07
CA LEU A 181 9.88 -0.51 30.44
C LEU A 181 8.99 -1.54 31.12
N MET A 182 7.69 -1.26 31.21
CA MET A 182 6.70 -2.18 31.77
C MET A 182 5.34 -2.02 31.10
N PHE A 183 4.45 -2.99 31.26
CA PHE A 183 3.06 -2.86 30.86
C PHE A 183 2.22 -2.13 31.91
N ASP A 184 1.36 -1.21 31.47
CA ASP A 184 0.27 -0.68 32.30
C ASP A 184 -0.92 -1.66 32.37
N ARG A 185 -1.99 -1.27 33.08
CA ARG A 185 -3.22 -2.08 33.21
C ARG A 185 -3.93 -2.37 31.88
N ASN A 186 -3.58 -1.65 30.81
CA ASN A 186 -4.13 -1.81 29.47
C ASN A 186 -3.11 -2.45 28.50
N TYR A 187 -2.03 -3.05 29.02
CA TYR A 187 -0.94 -3.63 28.23
C TYR A 187 -0.25 -2.64 27.29
N LYS A 188 -0.21 -1.35 27.66
CA LYS A 188 0.61 -0.34 26.98
C LYS A 188 1.99 -0.28 27.62
N VAL A 189 3.01 -0.12 26.78
CA VAL A 189 4.39 0.08 27.23
C VAL A 189 4.54 1.46 27.84
N VAL A 190 4.95 1.52 29.10
CA VAL A 190 5.22 2.74 29.88
C VAL A 190 6.59 2.65 30.55
N PHE A 191 7.14 3.79 30.95
CA PHE A 191 8.35 3.82 31.78
C PHE A 191 8.00 3.44 33.22
N SER A 192 8.85 2.62 33.84
CA SER A 192 8.85 2.48 35.29
C SER A 192 9.02 3.86 35.92
N ARG A 193 8.24 4.18 36.95
CA ARG A 193 8.20 5.52 37.57
C ARG A 193 9.61 5.97 38.00
N SER A 194 10.31 6.72 37.14
CA SER A 194 11.29 7.69 37.58
C SER A 194 10.50 8.89 38.11
N GLN A 195 10.83 9.30 39.32
CA GLN A 195 10.13 10.31 40.10
C GLN A 195 9.70 11.51 39.26
N GLU A 196 8.43 11.88 39.37
CA GLU A 196 7.94 13.20 38.95
C GLU A 196 8.81 14.26 39.65
N THR A 197 9.69 14.92 38.92
CA THR A 197 10.26 16.17 39.41
C THR A 197 9.11 17.17 39.48
N SER A 198 8.73 17.48 40.72
CA SER A 198 7.81 18.56 41.10
C SER A 198 8.23 19.93 40.55
#